data_AF-A0A9E3K0G4-F1
#
_entry.id   AF-A0A9E3K0G4-F1
#
_cell.length_a   1.000
_cell.length_b   1.000
_cell.length_c   1.000
_cell.angle_alpha   90.00
_cell.angle_beta   90.00
_cell.angle_gamma   90.00
#
_symmetry.space_group_name_H-M   'P 1'
#
loop_
_entity.id
_entity.type
_entity.pdbx_description
1 polymer ?
#
loop_
_entity_poly.entity_id
_entity_poly.type
_entity_poly.pdbx_seq_one_letter_code
_entity_poly.pdbx_strand_id
1 'polypeptide(L)'
;LDQITQQLRHAEEARMQAERSLQPQRDRITEMQLKEQAARLNQEQFAEALKAVDADEVALAEKLNPDMKAQYLQGEVTRLTNAIALLGAVNLAALDELAQAQERKNFLDSQNADLQEAIATLEDAIHKIDKETRELLQDTFDRVNQHFSELFPILFGGGNAKLVMTGDEILDSGVQVMAQPPGKKNATIHLLSGGEKALTATALVFSMFRLNPAPFCLLDEVDAPLDDANTERFCRMVKRMSDHTQFLFISHNKIAMEMANQLIGVTMQEQGVSRIVAVDMESAANFATEAQAA
;
A
#
# COMPACT_ATOMS: atom_id res chain seq x y z
N LEU A 1 -101.04 -94.05 22.62
CA LEU A 1 -101.09 -92.58 22.79
C LEU A 1 -99.96 -92.11 23.69
N ASP A 2 -99.81 -92.63 24.91
CA ASP A 2 -98.74 -92.19 25.84
C ASP A 2 -97.29 -92.35 25.36
N GLN A 3 -96.95 -93.45 24.66
CA GLN A 3 -95.60 -93.62 24.07
C GLN A 3 -95.26 -92.56 23.02
N ILE A 4 -96.25 -92.11 22.24
CA ILE A 4 -96.07 -91.08 21.21
C ILE A 4 -95.88 -89.71 21.88
N THR A 5 -96.61 -89.43 22.96
CA THR A 5 -96.47 -88.19 23.74
C THR A 5 -95.10 -88.09 24.43
N GLN A 6 -94.56 -89.21 24.91
CA GLN A 6 -93.23 -89.25 25.54
C GLN A 6 -92.09 -89.09 24.52
N GLN A 7 -92.24 -89.66 23.32
CA GLN A 7 -91.33 -89.41 22.19
C GLN A 7 -91.38 -87.95 21.72
N LEU A 8 -92.57 -87.34 21.69
CA LEU A 8 -92.74 -85.93 21.33
C LEU A 8 -92.01 -85.01 22.33
N ARG A 9 -92.15 -85.25 23.65
CA ARG A 9 -91.42 -84.49 24.68
C ARG A 9 -89.91 -84.63 24.57
N HIS A 10 -89.41 -85.85 24.35
CA HIS A 10 -87.97 -86.06 24.15
C HIS A 10 -87.45 -85.35 22.89
N ALA A 11 -88.23 -85.33 21.81
CA ALA A 11 -87.89 -84.61 20.59
C ALA A 11 -87.91 -83.08 20.81
N GLU A 12 -88.85 -82.55 21.59
CA GLU A 12 -88.91 -81.13 21.95
C GLU A 12 -87.75 -80.71 22.85
N GLU A 13 -87.38 -81.52 23.85
CA GLU A 13 -86.22 -81.27 24.71
C GLU A 13 -84.91 -81.31 23.91
N ALA A 14 -84.75 -82.29 23.01
CA ALA A 14 -83.60 -82.36 22.10
C ALA A 14 -83.54 -81.16 21.15
N ARG A 15 -84.69 -80.71 20.63
CA ARG A 15 -84.77 -79.50 19.80
C ARG A 15 -84.35 -78.26 20.58
N MET A 16 -84.83 -78.12 21.82
CA MET A 16 -84.51 -76.97 22.67
C MET A 16 -83.03 -76.96 23.10
N GLN A 17 -82.43 -78.12 23.36
CA GLN A 17 -80.98 -78.23 23.60
C GLN A 17 -80.17 -77.89 22.34
N ALA A 18 -80.58 -78.38 21.18
CA ALA A 18 -79.94 -78.05 19.91
C ALA A 18 -80.03 -76.54 19.61
N GLU A 19 -81.20 -75.92 19.78
CA GLU A 19 -81.40 -74.47 19.64
C GLU A 19 -80.52 -73.66 20.61
N ARG A 20 -80.42 -74.09 21.88
CA ARG A 20 -79.52 -73.44 22.86
C ARG A 20 -78.04 -73.59 22.52
N SER A 21 -77.63 -74.69 21.91
CA SER A 21 -76.24 -74.90 21.45
C SER A 21 -75.92 -74.15 20.15
N LEU A 22 -76.92 -73.85 19.34
CA LEU A 22 -76.78 -73.15 18.06
C LEU A 22 -76.49 -71.65 18.25
N GLN A 23 -77.10 -71.02 19.26
CA GLN A 23 -76.92 -69.60 19.53
C GLN A 23 -75.44 -69.20 19.80
N PRO A 24 -74.69 -69.84 20.73
CA PRO A 24 -73.29 -69.51 20.95
C PRO A 24 -72.39 -69.84 19.75
N GLN A 25 -72.77 -70.82 18.92
CA GLN A 25 -72.05 -71.08 17.66
C GLN A 25 -72.27 -69.95 16.64
N ARG A 26 -73.50 -69.44 16.53
CA ARG A 26 -73.82 -68.27 15.69
C ARG A 26 -73.08 -67.03 16.15
N ASP A 27 -73.06 -66.76 17.45
CA ASP A 27 -72.35 -65.62 18.03
C ASP A 27 -70.82 -65.73 17.79
N ARG A 28 -70.27 -66.96 17.82
CA ARG A 28 -68.87 -67.19 17.50
C ARG A 28 -68.55 -67.05 16.02
N ILE A 29 -69.49 -67.43 15.14
CA ILE A 29 -69.36 -67.21 13.69
C ILE A 29 -69.36 -65.71 13.40
N THR A 30 -70.29 -64.93 13.99
CA THR A 30 -70.34 -63.48 13.78
C THR A 30 -69.10 -62.78 14.34
N GLU A 31 -68.59 -63.21 15.49
CA GLU A 31 -67.31 -62.71 16.03
C GLU A 31 -66.14 -63.00 15.08
N MET A 32 -66.05 -64.21 14.52
CA MET A 32 -65.01 -64.54 13.55
C MET A 32 -65.15 -63.75 12.25
N GLN A 33 -66.37 -63.54 11.76
CA GLN A 33 -66.64 -62.72 10.58
C GLN A 33 -66.21 -61.26 10.79
N LEU A 34 -66.48 -60.69 11.97
CA LEU A 34 -66.02 -59.36 12.35
C LEU A 34 -64.49 -59.27 12.41
N LYS A 35 -63.83 -60.29 12.97
CA LYS A 35 -62.35 -60.37 13.01
C LYS A 35 -61.74 -60.49 11.63
N GLU A 36 -62.32 -61.31 10.76
CA GLU A 36 -61.90 -61.44 9.36
C GLU A 36 -62.06 -60.11 8.62
N GLN A 37 -63.21 -59.46 8.75
CA GLN A 37 -63.47 -58.18 8.11
C GLN A 37 -62.50 -57.09 8.60
N ALA A 38 -62.22 -57.03 9.90
CA ALA A 38 -61.23 -56.12 10.46
C ALA A 38 -59.81 -56.42 9.95
N ALA A 39 -59.42 -57.69 9.86
CA ALA A 39 -58.12 -58.07 9.30
C ALA A 39 -57.98 -57.69 7.83
N ARG A 40 -59.05 -57.86 7.05
CA ARG A 40 -59.11 -57.48 5.64
C ARG A 40 -58.95 -55.98 5.44
N LEU A 41 -59.68 -55.18 6.21
CA LEU A 41 -59.57 -53.72 6.17
C LEU A 41 -58.16 -53.25 6.54
N ASN A 42 -57.54 -53.86 7.56
CA ASN A 42 -56.15 -53.55 7.92
C ASN A 42 -55.17 -53.89 6.79
N GLN A 43 -55.35 -55.06 6.15
CA GLN A 43 -54.51 -55.45 5.02
C GLN A 43 -54.63 -54.46 3.86
N GLU A 44 -55.85 -54.05 3.51
CA GLU A 44 -56.11 -53.05 2.47
C GLU A 44 -55.46 -51.70 2.82
N GLN A 45 -55.62 -51.24 4.06
CA GLN A 45 -55.00 -50.01 4.55
C GLN A 45 -53.47 -50.03 4.43
N PHE A 46 -52.82 -51.13 4.85
CA PHE A 46 -51.36 -51.24 4.74
C PHE A 46 -50.89 -51.38 3.29
N ALA A 47 -51.64 -52.07 2.44
CA ALA A 47 -51.34 -52.17 1.02
C ALA A 47 -51.44 -50.80 0.31
N GLU A 48 -52.45 -49.99 0.65
CA GLU A 48 -52.54 -48.61 0.16
C GLU A 48 -51.39 -47.73 0.67
N ALA A 49 -51.02 -47.86 1.95
CA ALA A 49 -49.90 -47.12 2.52
C ALA A 49 -48.56 -47.46 1.84
N LEU A 50 -48.31 -48.73 1.52
CA LEU A 50 -47.12 -49.16 0.78
C LEU A 50 -47.09 -48.59 -0.64
N LYS A 51 -48.23 -48.61 -1.34
CA LYS A 51 -48.36 -48.01 -2.68
C LYS A 51 -48.14 -46.50 -2.67
N ALA A 52 -48.64 -45.80 -1.66
CA ALA A 52 -48.51 -44.35 -1.56
C ALA A 52 -47.05 -43.88 -1.42
N VAL A 53 -46.18 -44.73 -0.87
CA VAL A 53 -44.74 -44.45 -0.70
C VAL A 53 -43.90 -45.05 -1.84
N ASP A 54 -44.55 -45.65 -2.84
CA ASP A 54 -43.90 -46.38 -3.94
C ASP A 54 -42.89 -47.43 -3.42
N ALA A 55 -43.32 -48.18 -2.40
CA ALA A 55 -42.46 -49.10 -1.67
C ALA A 55 -42.18 -50.37 -2.50
N ASP A 56 -40.90 -50.75 -2.58
CA ASP A 56 -40.49 -52.03 -3.17
C ASP A 56 -40.78 -53.19 -2.20
N GLU A 57 -41.91 -53.85 -2.40
CA GLU A 57 -42.39 -54.96 -1.56
C GLU A 57 -41.42 -56.16 -1.57
N VAL A 58 -40.69 -56.39 -2.67
CA VAL A 58 -39.73 -57.50 -2.78
C VAL A 58 -38.50 -57.22 -1.93
N ALA A 59 -37.95 -56.01 -2.02
CA ALA A 59 -36.82 -55.59 -1.21
C ALA A 59 -37.17 -55.46 0.29
N LEU A 60 -38.42 -55.14 0.62
CA LEU A 60 -38.93 -55.11 2.00
C LEU A 60 -39.05 -56.52 2.58
N ALA A 61 -39.56 -57.47 1.81
CA ALA A 61 -39.69 -58.86 2.23
C ALA A 61 -38.32 -59.50 2.58
N GLU A 62 -37.26 -59.16 1.85
CA GLU A 62 -35.89 -59.61 2.15
C GLU A 62 -35.31 -59.04 3.45
N LYS A 63 -35.80 -57.88 3.90
CA LYS A 63 -35.36 -57.20 5.12
C LYS A 63 -36.20 -57.53 6.34
N LEU A 64 -37.33 -58.24 6.16
CA LEU A 64 -38.19 -58.68 7.26
C LEU A 64 -37.65 -59.99 7.86
N ASN A 65 -37.27 -59.95 9.14
CA ASN A 65 -37.05 -61.16 9.91
C ASN A 65 -38.34 -61.57 10.65
N PRO A 66 -38.66 -62.88 10.76
CA PRO A 66 -39.87 -63.35 11.43
C PRO A 66 -39.97 -62.95 12.91
N ASP A 67 -38.84 -62.66 13.57
CA ASP A 67 -38.80 -62.19 14.97
C ASP A 67 -38.91 -60.66 15.12
N MET A 68 -39.00 -59.90 14.02
CA MET A 68 -39.10 -58.44 14.08
C MET A 68 -40.48 -57.99 14.54
N LYS A 69 -40.52 -57.35 15.71
CA LYS A 69 -41.73 -56.72 16.23
C LYS A 69 -41.96 -55.37 15.56
N ALA A 70 -43.19 -55.11 15.13
CA ALA A 70 -43.61 -53.82 14.58
C ALA A 70 -43.27 -52.64 15.52
N GLN A 71 -43.34 -52.84 16.84
CA GLN A 71 -42.97 -51.83 17.83
C GLN A 71 -41.51 -51.37 17.75
N TYR A 72 -40.59 -52.27 17.39
CA TYR A 72 -39.17 -51.92 17.23
C TYR A 72 -38.96 -50.99 16.03
N LEU A 73 -39.55 -51.33 14.89
CA LEU A 73 -39.51 -50.50 13.68
C LEU A 73 -40.13 -49.12 13.92
N GLN A 74 -41.24 -49.05 14.66
CA GLN A 74 -41.85 -47.78 15.03
C GLN A 74 -40.93 -46.92 15.92
N GLY A 75 -40.24 -47.55 16.88
CA GLY A 75 -39.24 -46.86 17.70
C GLY A 75 -38.07 -46.33 16.86
N GLU A 76 -37.67 -47.10 15.85
CA GLU A 76 -36.55 -46.76 14.98
C GLU A 76 -36.90 -45.61 14.02
N VAL A 77 -38.11 -45.61 13.46
CA VAL A 77 -38.68 -44.46 12.74
C VAL A 77 -38.69 -43.22 13.64
N THR A 78 -39.16 -43.36 14.89
CA THR A 78 -39.20 -42.24 15.84
C THR A 78 -37.80 -41.69 16.14
N ARG A 79 -36.81 -42.57 16.35
CA ARG A 79 -35.41 -42.16 16.58
C ARG A 79 -34.84 -41.42 15.39
N LEU A 80 -35.03 -41.94 14.18
CA LEU A 80 -34.54 -41.31 12.95
C LEU A 80 -35.22 -39.97 12.69
N THR A 81 -36.54 -39.87 12.87
CA THR A 81 -37.28 -38.60 12.74
C THR A 81 -36.77 -37.56 13.73
N ASN A 82 -36.52 -37.94 14.98
CA ASN A 82 -35.95 -37.04 15.98
C ASN A 82 -34.52 -36.62 15.62
N ALA A 83 -33.70 -37.55 15.10
CA ALA A 83 -32.34 -37.24 14.65
C ALA A 83 -32.34 -36.27 13.46
N ILE A 84 -33.28 -36.43 12.53
CA ILE A 84 -33.48 -35.51 11.39
C ILE A 84 -33.92 -34.14 11.89
N ALA A 85 -34.88 -34.08 12.82
CA ALA A 85 -35.31 -32.82 13.41
C ALA A 85 -34.19 -32.09 14.16
N LEU A 86 -33.25 -32.83 14.77
CA LEU A 86 -32.11 -32.28 15.50
C LEU A 86 -31.07 -31.60 14.59
N LEU A 87 -31.00 -31.99 13.32
CA LEU A 87 -30.14 -31.35 12.30
C LEU A 87 -30.60 -29.92 11.98
N GLY A 88 -31.82 -29.54 12.39
CA GLY A 88 -32.37 -28.21 12.16
C GLY A 88 -32.80 -27.98 10.71
N ALA A 89 -33.01 -26.70 10.37
CA ALA A 89 -33.41 -26.33 9.03
C ALA A 89 -32.25 -26.54 8.05
N VAL A 90 -32.42 -27.43 7.08
CA VAL A 90 -31.44 -27.67 6.01
C VAL A 90 -31.44 -26.47 5.07
N ASN A 91 -30.28 -25.81 4.95
CA ASN A 91 -30.12 -24.72 3.98
C ASN A 91 -29.93 -25.31 2.58
N LEU A 92 -31.02 -25.34 1.81
CA LEU A 92 -31.01 -25.82 0.42
C LEU A 92 -30.16 -24.94 -0.52
N ALA A 93 -29.89 -23.69 -0.15
CA ALA A 93 -29.07 -22.76 -0.93
C ALA A 93 -27.57 -22.82 -0.60
N ALA A 94 -27.16 -23.63 0.39
CA ALA A 94 -25.79 -23.65 0.89
C ALA A 94 -24.74 -24.01 -0.19
N LEU A 95 -25.09 -24.87 -1.14
CA LEU A 95 -24.20 -25.25 -2.24
C LEU A 95 -23.96 -24.08 -3.21
N ASP A 96 -25.03 -23.35 -3.56
CA ASP A 96 -24.94 -22.20 -4.45
C ASP A 96 -24.21 -21.03 -3.77
N GLU A 97 -24.49 -20.78 -2.48
CA GLU A 97 -23.79 -19.78 -1.67
C GLU A 97 -22.29 -20.08 -1.54
N LEU A 98 -21.93 -21.35 -1.32
CA LEU A 98 -20.54 -21.78 -1.29
C LEU A 98 -19.85 -21.52 -2.62
N ALA A 99 -20.50 -21.85 -3.74
CA ALA A 99 -19.94 -21.62 -5.08
C ALA A 99 -19.69 -20.12 -5.32
N GLN A 100 -20.67 -19.25 -5.01
CA GLN A 100 -20.53 -17.80 -5.14
C GLN A 100 -19.43 -17.23 -4.22
N ALA A 101 -19.37 -17.70 -2.97
CA ALA A 101 -18.35 -17.28 -2.03
C ALA A 101 -16.95 -17.69 -2.48
N GLN A 102 -16.80 -18.89 -3.04
CA GLN A 102 -15.54 -19.41 -3.56
C GLN A 102 -15.07 -18.60 -4.79
N GLU A 103 -15.97 -18.26 -5.71
CA GLU A 103 -15.66 -17.42 -6.87
C GLU A 103 -15.19 -16.03 -6.42
N ARG A 104 -15.92 -15.41 -5.49
CA ARG A 104 -15.55 -14.11 -4.94
C ARG A 104 -14.21 -14.15 -4.19
N LYS A 105 -13.95 -15.22 -3.45
CA LYS A 105 -12.68 -15.44 -2.77
C LYS A 105 -11.54 -15.51 -3.78
N ASN A 106 -11.67 -16.33 -4.81
CA ASN A 106 -10.62 -16.50 -5.83
C ASN A 106 -10.33 -15.18 -6.55
N PHE A 107 -11.37 -14.39 -6.84
CA PHE A 107 -11.21 -13.06 -7.42
C PHE A 107 -10.42 -12.12 -6.49
N LEU A 108 -10.81 -12.03 -5.21
CA LEU A 108 -10.11 -11.18 -4.24
C LEU A 108 -8.67 -11.65 -3.97
N ASP A 109 -8.44 -12.95 -3.91
CA ASP A 109 -7.10 -13.53 -3.75
C ASP A 109 -6.21 -13.14 -4.94
N SER A 110 -6.75 -13.16 -6.17
CA SER A 110 -6.00 -12.73 -7.36
C SER A 110 -5.67 -11.23 -7.35
N GLN A 111 -6.61 -10.37 -6.93
CA GLN A 111 -6.36 -8.93 -6.78
C GLN A 111 -5.33 -8.63 -5.69
N ASN A 112 -5.38 -9.36 -4.58
CA ASN A 112 -4.42 -9.19 -3.50
C ASN A 112 -3.00 -9.60 -3.95
N ALA A 113 -2.88 -10.71 -4.69
CA ALA A 113 -1.61 -11.14 -5.25
C ALA A 113 -1.01 -10.09 -6.21
N ASP A 114 -1.84 -9.54 -7.12
CA ASP A 114 -1.44 -8.47 -8.04
C ASP A 114 -0.99 -7.20 -7.31
N LEU A 115 -1.72 -6.79 -6.26
CA LEU A 115 -1.33 -5.65 -5.42
C LEU A 115 -0.03 -5.90 -4.66
N GLN A 116 0.18 -7.09 -4.12
CA GLN A 116 1.42 -7.46 -3.44
C GLN A 116 2.62 -7.42 -4.40
N GLU A 117 2.46 -7.91 -5.63
CA GLU A 117 3.49 -7.86 -6.66
C GLU A 117 3.80 -6.42 -7.10
N ALA A 118 2.76 -5.58 -7.25
CA ALA A 118 2.92 -4.17 -7.56
C ALA A 118 3.66 -3.41 -6.43
N ILE A 119 3.33 -3.70 -5.17
CA ILE A 119 4.04 -3.13 -4.00
C ILE A 119 5.51 -3.52 -4.04
N ALA A 120 5.82 -4.80 -4.20
CA ALA A 120 7.21 -5.26 -4.26
C ALA A 120 7.99 -4.60 -5.39
N THR A 121 7.37 -4.47 -6.57
CA THR A 121 7.99 -3.79 -7.73
C THR A 121 8.27 -2.31 -7.46
N LEU A 122 7.35 -1.61 -6.77
CA LEU A 122 7.53 -0.22 -6.40
C LEU A 122 8.61 -0.05 -5.33
N GLU A 123 8.67 -0.93 -4.33
CA GLU A 123 9.73 -0.93 -3.31
C GLU A 123 11.11 -1.16 -3.93
N ASP A 124 11.24 -2.10 -4.86
CA ASP A 124 12.48 -2.32 -5.62
C ASP A 124 12.89 -1.09 -6.44
N ALA A 125 11.92 -0.41 -7.07
CA ALA A 125 12.17 0.81 -7.81
C ALA A 125 12.64 1.95 -6.88
N ILE A 126 12.03 2.11 -5.70
CA ILE A 126 12.43 3.08 -4.69
C ILE A 126 13.87 2.79 -4.25
N HIS A 127 14.20 1.55 -3.90
CA HIS A 127 15.54 1.17 -3.49
C HIS A 127 16.60 1.44 -4.57
N LYS A 128 16.26 1.23 -5.83
CA LYS A 128 17.16 1.55 -6.95
C LYS A 128 17.37 3.06 -7.07
N ILE A 129 16.31 3.85 -7.00
CA ILE A 129 16.38 5.32 -7.05
C ILE A 129 17.19 5.87 -5.87
N ASP A 130 16.98 5.35 -4.66
CA ASP A 130 17.72 5.78 -3.47
C ASP A 130 19.20 5.50 -3.60
N LYS A 131 19.56 4.33 -4.15
CA LYS A 131 20.96 3.97 -4.42
C LYS A 131 21.61 4.91 -5.42
N GLU A 132 20.97 5.14 -6.57
CA GLU A 132 21.48 6.06 -7.61
C GLU A 132 21.58 7.49 -7.07
N THR A 133 20.59 7.94 -6.30
CA THR A 133 20.57 9.27 -5.68
C THR A 133 21.70 9.42 -4.65
N ARG A 134 21.95 8.39 -3.83
CA ARG A 134 23.05 8.38 -2.86
C ARG A 134 24.41 8.47 -3.54
N GLU A 135 24.63 7.70 -4.61
CA GLU A 135 25.87 7.73 -5.38
C GLU A 135 26.08 9.11 -6.04
N LEU A 136 25.03 9.67 -6.65
CA LEU A 136 25.09 10.99 -7.28
C LEU A 136 25.35 12.11 -6.28
N LEU A 137 24.67 12.08 -5.13
CA LEU A 137 24.82 13.09 -4.09
C LEU A 137 26.21 13.01 -3.44
N GLN A 138 26.74 11.80 -3.23
CA GLN A 138 28.10 11.60 -2.72
C GLN A 138 29.15 12.14 -3.71
N ASP A 139 29.08 11.78 -5.00
CA ASP A 139 30.01 12.28 -6.03
C ASP A 139 29.93 13.81 -6.15
N THR A 140 28.72 14.36 -6.12
CA THR A 140 28.50 15.81 -6.14
C THR A 140 29.12 16.49 -4.91
N PHE A 141 28.88 15.94 -3.72
CA PHE A 141 29.43 16.45 -2.47
C PHE A 141 30.97 16.44 -2.49
N ASP A 142 31.57 15.33 -2.91
CA ASP A 142 33.02 15.17 -2.94
C ASP A 142 33.67 16.15 -3.93
N ARG A 143 33.08 16.33 -5.12
CA ARG A 143 33.55 17.31 -6.11
C ARG A 143 33.44 18.75 -5.60
N VAL A 144 32.30 19.12 -5.01
CA VAL A 144 32.13 20.47 -4.43
C VAL A 144 33.11 20.68 -3.28
N ASN A 145 33.31 19.69 -2.42
CA ASN A 145 34.25 19.75 -1.30
C ASN A 145 35.71 19.90 -1.79
N GLN A 146 36.08 19.19 -2.86
CA GLN A 146 37.38 19.35 -3.51
C GLN A 146 37.56 20.76 -4.07
N HIS A 147 36.60 21.26 -4.85
CA HIS A 147 36.67 22.61 -5.42
C HIS A 147 36.70 23.69 -4.33
N PHE A 148 35.96 23.49 -3.24
CA PHE A 148 35.97 24.39 -2.09
C PHE A 148 37.32 24.40 -1.38
N SER A 149 37.93 23.23 -1.21
CA SER A 149 39.28 23.09 -0.65
C SER A 149 40.36 23.73 -1.54
N GLU A 150 40.17 23.75 -2.85
CA GLU A 150 41.10 24.38 -3.82
C GLU A 150 40.90 25.90 -3.93
N LEU A 151 39.66 26.39 -3.94
CA LEU A 151 39.33 27.80 -4.15
C LEU A 151 39.53 28.65 -2.89
N PHE A 152 39.29 28.08 -1.71
CA PHE A 152 39.41 28.80 -0.46
C PHE A 152 40.85 29.35 -0.24
N PRO A 153 41.93 28.57 -0.38
CA PRO A 153 43.29 29.09 -0.23
C PRO A 153 43.65 30.17 -1.27
N ILE A 154 43.09 30.10 -2.48
CA ILE A 154 43.32 31.09 -3.54
C ILE A 154 42.74 32.46 -3.12
N LEU A 155 41.54 32.46 -2.55
CA LEU A 155 40.87 33.68 -2.09
C LEU A 155 41.46 34.25 -0.80
N PHE A 156 41.87 33.41 0.15
CA PHE A 156 42.40 33.85 1.44
C PHE A 156 43.93 33.98 1.48
N GLY A 157 44.64 33.53 0.43
CA GLY A 157 46.11 33.48 0.41
C GLY A 157 46.71 32.40 1.32
N GLY A 158 45.94 31.34 1.59
CA GLY A 158 46.26 30.27 2.52
C GLY A 158 45.03 29.84 3.33
N GLY A 159 45.23 28.99 4.33
CA GLY A 159 44.13 28.41 5.10
C GLY A 159 43.52 27.18 4.42
N ASN A 160 42.55 26.56 5.08
CA ASN A 160 41.87 25.36 4.60
C ASN A 160 40.36 25.47 4.87
N ALA A 161 39.54 24.95 3.97
CA ALA A 161 38.12 24.82 4.20
C ALA A 161 37.62 23.48 3.66
N LYS A 162 36.58 22.94 4.31
CA LYS A 162 35.97 21.66 3.94
C LYS A 162 34.50 21.64 4.31
N LEU A 163 33.75 20.82 3.60
CA LEU A 163 32.39 20.45 3.92
C LEU A 163 32.40 19.16 4.75
N VAL A 164 31.54 19.11 5.76
CA VAL A 164 31.36 17.93 6.62
C VAL A 164 29.88 17.63 6.72
N MET A 165 29.49 16.37 6.51
CA MET A 165 28.12 15.92 6.73
C MET A 165 27.86 15.74 8.23
N THR A 166 26.68 16.13 8.70
CA THR A 166 26.36 16.12 10.13
C THR A 166 25.83 14.78 10.64
N GLY A 167 25.45 13.86 9.76
CA GLY A 167 24.91 12.54 10.11
C GLY A 167 25.55 11.41 9.29
N ASP A 168 25.17 10.19 9.63
CA ASP A 168 25.70 8.98 9.00
C ASP A 168 24.99 8.64 7.67
N GLU A 169 23.72 9.04 7.53
CA GLU A 169 22.91 8.83 6.33
C GLU A 169 22.88 10.08 5.45
N ILE A 170 23.48 9.99 4.26
CA ILE A 170 23.66 11.10 3.31
C ILE A 170 22.33 11.77 2.92
N LEU A 171 21.23 11.01 2.79
CA LEU A 171 19.93 11.53 2.36
C LEU A 171 19.23 12.38 3.44
N ASP A 172 19.50 12.09 4.71
CA ASP A 172 18.90 12.78 5.87
C ASP A 172 19.87 13.76 6.55
N SER A 173 21.12 13.84 6.08
CA SER A 173 22.17 14.63 6.71
C SER A 173 22.18 16.08 6.26
N GLY A 174 22.47 16.97 7.20
CA GLY A 174 22.84 18.35 6.90
C GLY A 174 24.29 18.48 6.45
N VAL A 175 24.62 19.62 5.85
CA VAL A 175 26.00 19.98 5.48
C VAL A 175 26.48 21.12 6.37
N GLN A 176 27.61 20.91 7.05
CA GLN A 176 28.29 21.92 7.84
C GLN A 176 29.53 22.41 7.09
N VAL A 177 29.67 23.73 7.00
CA VAL A 177 30.84 24.37 6.40
C VAL A 177 31.89 24.65 7.47
N MET A 178 33.08 24.05 7.32
CA MET A 178 34.24 24.32 8.16
C MET A 178 35.24 25.16 7.37
N ALA A 179 35.62 26.32 7.91
CA ALA A 179 36.53 27.24 7.25
C ALA A 179 37.59 27.75 8.24
N GLN A 180 38.85 27.61 7.86
CA GLN A 180 40.02 27.97 8.65
C GLN A 180 40.90 28.95 7.88
N PRO A 181 40.70 30.27 8.06
CA PRO A 181 41.57 31.29 7.48
C PRO A 181 43.02 31.19 8.00
N PRO A 182 44.01 31.72 7.25
CA PRO A 182 45.41 31.67 7.65
C PRO A 182 45.61 32.30 9.04
N GLY A 183 46.31 31.59 9.93
CA GLY A 183 46.63 32.07 11.28
C GLY A 183 45.53 31.87 12.34
N LYS A 184 44.34 31.36 11.98
CA LYS A 184 43.26 31.06 12.94
C LYS A 184 43.00 29.55 13.04
N LYS A 185 42.51 29.10 14.21
CA LYS A 185 42.11 27.70 14.46
C LYS A 185 40.59 27.47 14.38
N ASN A 186 39.83 28.45 13.90
CA ASN A 186 38.38 28.44 13.99
C ASN A 186 37.77 27.31 13.14
N ALA A 187 36.72 26.66 13.67
CA ALA A 187 36.12 25.46 13.10
C ALA A 187 34.72 25.67 12.51
N THR A 188 34.07 26.83 12.77
CA THR A 188 32.67 27.08 12.39
C THR A 188 32.49 28.52 11.87
N ILE A 189 31.69 28.69 10.81
CA ILE A 189 31.43 29.99 10.15
C ILE A 189 31.00 31.10 11.12
N HIS A 190 30.26 30.78 12.19
CA HIS A 190 29.75 31.79 13.12
C HIS A 190 30.84 32.63 13.79
N LEU A 191 32.05 32.09 13.94
CA LEU A 191 33.20 32.72 14.59
C LEU A 191 34.07 33.58 13.64
N LEU A 192 33.67 33.72 12.38
CA LEU A 192 34.37 34.53 11.37
C LEU A 192 33.91 36.00 11.40
N SER A 193 34.78 36.91 10.97
CA SER A 193 34.45 38.33 10.76
C SER A 193 33.43 38.50 9.61
N GLY A 194 32.80 39.68 9.51
CA GLY A 194 31.83 39.95 8.43
C GLY A 194 32.40 39.71 7.02
N GLY A 195 33.59 40.24 6.75
CA GLY A 195 34.30 40.02 5.48
C GLY A 195 34.76 38.57 5.28
N GLU A 196 35.24 37.91 6.33
CA GLU A 196 35.62 36.47 6.27
C GLU A 196 34.42 35.58 5.98
N LYS A 197 33.24 35.89 6.55
CA LYS A 197 31.98 35.17 6.27
C LYS A 197 31.56 35.35 4.82
N ALA A 198 31.58 36.59 4.33
CA ALA A 198 31.23 36.90 2.95
C ALA A 198 32.15 36.16 1.97
N LEU A 199 33.48 36.24 2.17
CA LEU A 199 34.45 35.60 1.29
C LEU A 199 34.37 34.07 1.34
N THR A 200 34.10 33.48 2.51
CA THR A 200 33.86 32.03 2.66
C THR A 200 32.59 31.59 1.91
N ALA A 201 31.50 32.36 2.02
CA ALA A 201 30.26 32.08 1.29
C ALA A 201 30.46 32.20 -0.22
N THR A 202 31.15 33.24 -0.68
CA THR A 202 31.51 33.44 -2.08
C THR A 202 32.38 32.29 -2.61
N ALA A 203 33.35 31.81 -1.81
CA ALA A 203 34.15 30.64 -2.17
C ALA A 203 33.29 29.38 -2.35
N LEU A 204 32.31 29.15 -1.47
CA LEU A 204 31.40 28.01 -1.57
C LEU A 204 30.51 28.09 -2.82
N VAL A 205 29.93 29.27 -3.07
CA VAL A 205 29.10 29.53 -4.25
C VAL A 205 29.89 29.31 -5.54
N PHE A 206 31.13 29.81 -5.63
CA PHE A 206 31.99 29.55 -6.78
C PHE A 206 32.40 28.09 -6.94
N SER A 207 32.54 27.36 -5.84
CA SER A 207 32.84 25.92 -5.87
C SER A 207 31.69 25.13 -6.48
N MET A 208 30.44 25.53 -6.19
CA MET A 208 29.25 24.97 -6.83
C MET A 208 29.16 25.37 -8.30
N PHE A 209 29.44 26.64 -8.64
CA PHE A 209 29.46 27.09 -10.04
C PHE A 209 30.50 26.37 -10.89
N ARG A 210 31.64 25.98 -10.33
CA ARG A 210 32.67 25.24 -11.07
C ARG A 210 32.22 23.83 -11.45
N LEU A 211 31.32 23.22 -10.68
CA LEU A 211 30.76 21.91 -10.99
C LEU A 211 29.85 21.95 -12.22
N ASN A 212 29.01 22.99 -12.32
CA ASN A 212 28.13 23.21 -13.46
C ASN A 212 28.15 24.70 -13.85
N PRO A 213 29.05 25.10 -14.77
CA PRO A 213 29.25 26.51 -15.10
C PRO A 213 28.01 27.07 -15.80
N ALA A 214 27.39 28.08 -15.18
CA ALA A 214 26.32 28.83 -15.80
C ALA A 214 26.86 29.68 -16.97
N PRO A 215 26.04 29.96 -18.01
CA PRO A 215 26.46 30.79 -19.13
C PRO A 215 26.77 32.23 -18.72
N PHE A 216 26.08 32.76 -17.69
CA PHE A 216 26.37 34.05 -17.10
C PHE A 216 26.18 34.03 -15.58
N CYS A 217 26.88 34.93 -14.88
CA CYS A 217 26.81 35.11 -13.44
C CYS A 217 26.70 36.61 -13.12
N LEU A 218 25.67 37.00 -12.36
CA LEU A 218 25.45 38.37 -11.88
C LEU A 218 25.84 38.46 -10.40
N LEU A 219 26.73 39.39 -10.07
CA LEU A 219 27.19 39.65 -8.70
C LEU A 219 26.86 41.09 -8.32
N ASP A 220 26.06 41.28 -7.26
CA ASP A 220 25.64 42.62 -6.81
C ASP A 220 26.32 42.96 -5.48
N GLU A 221 27.22 43.94 -5.50
CA GLU A 221 27.98 44.48 -4.35
C GLU A 221 28.62 43.41 -3.44
N VAL A 222 29.03 42.28 -4.01
CA VAL A 222 29.61 41.14 -3.27
C VAL A 222 30.94 41.51 -2.60
N ASP A 223 31.59 42.56 -3.08
CA ASP A 223 32.86 43.10 -2.59
C ASP A 223 32.72 44.19 -1.52
N ALA A 224 31.50 44.66 -1.21
CA ALA A 224 31.27 45.67 -0.16
C ALA A 224 31.86 45.33 1.22
N PRO A 225 31.85 44.07 1.70
CA PRO A 225 32.45 43.73 3.01
C PRO A 225 33.94 43.33 2.92
N LEU A 226 34.57 43.44 1.74
CA LEU A 226 35.95 43.02 1.50
C LEU A 226 36.93 44.20 1.65
N ASP A 227 38.15 43.91 2.09
CA ASP A 227 39.25 44.87 2.03
C ASP A 227 39.92 44.86 0.65
N ASP A 228 40.81 45.83 0.40
CA ASP A 228 41.48 46.00 -0.89
C ASP A 228 42.24 44.74 -1.34
N ALA A 229 42.92 44.07 -0.39
CA ALA A 229 43.72 42.88 -0.67
C ALA A 229 42.84 41.67 -1.06
N ASN A 230 41.72 41.46 -0.37
CA ASN A 230 40.78 40.38 -0.70
C ASN A 230 39.99 40.70 -1.97
N THR A 231 39.68 41.98 -2.22
CA THR A 231 39.06 42.44 -3.47
C THR A 231 39.93 42.11 -4.67
N GLU A 232 41.25 42.35 -4.61
CA GLU A 232 42.18 42.00 -5.69
C GLU A 232 42.21 40.48 -5.96
N ARG A 233 42.22 39.66 -4.91
CA ARG A 233 42.18 38.18 -5.04
C ARG A 233 40.87 37.71 -5.66
N PHE A 234 39.75 38.26 -5.22
CA PHE A 234 38.43 38.00 -5.79
C PHE A 234 38.40 38.35 -7.28
N CYS A 235 38.84 39.55 -7.67
CA CYS A 235 38.86 39.99 -9.07
C CYS A 235 39.74 39.10 -9.95
N ARG A 236 40.93 38.70 -9.46
CA ARG A 236 41.77 37.73 -10.19
C ARG A 236 41.09 36.39 -10.40
N MET A 237 40.33 35.92 -9.42
CA MET A 237 39.59 34.67 -9.54
C MET A 237 38.44 34.78 -10.54
N VAL A 238 37.66 35.86 -10.49
CA VAL A 238 36.59 36.15 -11.45
C VAL A 238 37.16 36.22 -12.88
N LYS A 239 38.29 36.90 -13.07
CA LYS A 239 38.99 36.97 -14.38
C LYS A 239 39.47 35.61 -14.89
N ARG A 240 39.80 34.67 -14.01
CA ARG A 240 40.16 33.30 -14.43
C ARG A 240 38.91 32.48 -14.80
N MET A 241 37.81 32.72 -14.11
CA MET A 241 36.54 32.04 -14.40
C MET A 241 35.84 32.62 -15.64
N SER A 242 36.16 33.87 -16.02
CA SER A 242 35.56 34.53 -17.18
C SER A 242 35.87 33.87 -18.53
N ASP A 243 36.87 32.98 -18.58
CA ASP A 243 37.19 32.19 -19.77
C ASP A 243 36.04 31.25 -20.19
N HIS A 244 35.18 30.85 -19.24
CA HIS A 244 34.10 29.87 -19.47
C HIS A 244 32.71 30.41 -19.12
N THR A 245 32.61 31.46 -18.30
CA THR A 245 31.34 32.04 -17.83
C THR A 245 31.36 33.55 -17.99
N GLN A 246 30.29 34.15 -18.51
CA GLN A 246 30.21 35.61 -18.59
C GLN A 246 29.90 36.21 -17.21
N PHE A 247 30.74 37.13 -16.73
CA PHE A 247 30.52 37.81 -15.45
C PHE A 247 29.96 39.21 -15.67
N LEU A 248 28.87 39.53 -14.97
CA LEU A 248 28.36 40.87 -14.78
C LEU A 248 28.43 41.17 -13.29
N PHE A 249 29.14 42.21 -12.88
CA PHE A 249 29.21 42.59 -11.48
C PHE A 249 28.91 44.08 -11.28
N ILE A 250 28.21 44.38 -10.20
CA ILE A 250 27.83 45.72 -9.78
C ILE A 250 28.69 46.04 -8.55
N SER A 251 29.48 47.10 -8.63
CA SER A 251 30.38 47.49 -7.55
C SER A 251 30.69 48.99 -7.62
N HIS A 252 30.96 49.58 -6.45
CA HIS A 252 31.53 50.91 -6.29
C HIS A 252 33.03 50.87 -5.91
N ASN A 253 33.63 49.69 -5.82
CA ASN A 253 35.04 49.49 -5.48
C ASN A 253 35.92 49.75 -6.72
N LYS A 254 36.84 50.70 -6.59
CA LYS A 254 37.75 51.11 -7.67
C LYS A 254 38.58 49.94 -8.21
N ILE A 255 39.04 49.03 -7.34
CA ILE A 255 39.86 47.89 -7.73
C ILE A 255 39.05 46.91 -8.61
N ALA A 256 37.78 46.67 -8.25
CA ALA A 256 36.91 45.82 -9.05
C ALA A 256 36.58 46.45 -10.41
N MET A 257 36.34 47.76 -10.43
CA MET A 257 36.07 48.51 -11.67
C MET A 257 37.26 48.51 -12.63
N GLU A 258 38.49 48.66 -12.13
CA GLU A 258 39.73 48.66 -12.93
C GLU A 258 40.00 47.31 -13.62
N MET A 259 39.53 46.21 -13.01
CA MET A 259 39.75 44.86 -13.52
C MET A 259 38.69 44.42 -14.54
N ALA A 260 37.62 45.20 -14.73
CA ALA A 260 36.57 44.94 -15.70
C ALA A 260 37.05 45.18 -17.14
N ASN A 261 36.62 44.34 -18.08
CA ASN A 261 36.86 44.58 -19.51
C ASN A 261 36.03 45.75 -20.05
N GLN A 262 34.79 45.89 -19.59
CA GLN A 262 33.86 46.92 -20.02
C GLN A 262 33.11 47.46 -18.81
N LEU A 263 32.97 48.78 -18.72
CA LEU A 263 32.19 49.42 -17.67
C LEU A 263 30.87 49.94 -18.23
N ILE A 264 29.79 49.66 -17.52
CA ILE A 264 28.47 50.20 -17.81
C ILE A 264 28.08 51.10 -16.63
N GLY A 265 28.19 52.40 -16.83
CA GLY A 265 27.78 53.41 -15.87
C GLY A 265 26.28 53.67 -15.96
N VAL A 266 25.62 53.80 -14.81
CA VAL A 266 24.23 54.26 -14.73
C VAL A 266 24.23 55.66 -14.14
N THR A 267 23.64 56.62 -14.84
CA THR A 267 23.55 58.03 -14.42
C THR A 267 22.10 58.46 -14.29
N MET A 268 21.81 59.37 -13.37
CA MET A 268 20.48 59.96 -13.19
C MET A 268 20.56 61.46 -13.50
N GLN A 269 20.42 61.80 -14.79
CA GLN A 269 20.44 63.20 -15.26
C GLN A 269 19.14 63.94 -14.88
N GLU A 270 18.02 63.20 -14.90
CA GLU A 270 16.71 63.67 -14.49
C GLU A 270 16.25 62.84 -13.29
N GLN A 271 15.57 63.48 -12.33
CA GLN A 271 15.17 62.81 -11.10
C GLN A 271 14.23 61.64 -11.40
N GLY A 272 14.65 60.43 -11.04
CA GLY A 272 13.87 59.21 -11.24
C GLY A 272 14.00 58.57 -12.63
N VAL A 273 14.86 59.08 -13.52
CA VAL A 273 15.12 58.48 -14.84
C VAL A 273 16.58 58.07 -14.95
N SER A 274 16.82 56.74 -14.98
CA SER A 274 18.15 56.17 -15.14
C SER A 274 18.55 56.11 -16.62
N ARG A 275 19.76 56.55 -16.93
CA ARG A 275 20.36 56.53 -18.27
C ARG A 275 21.66 55.74 -18.26
N ILE A 276 21.79 54.79 -19.19
CA ILE A 276 22.95 53.91 -19.30
C ILE A 276 24.02 54.58 -20.17
N VAL A 277 25.26 54.56 -19.70
CA VAL A 277 26.45 55.05 -20.38
C VAL A 277 27.48 53.92 -20.40
N ALA A 278 27.87 53.45 -21.59
CA ALA A 278 28.93 52.45 -21.71
C ALA A 278 30.29 53.15 -21.88
N VAL A 279 31.28 52.74 -21.10
CA VAL A 279 32.67 53.19 -21.19
C VAL A 279 33.54 51.97 -21.41
N ASP A 280 34.26 51.95 -22.53
CA ASP A 280 35.30 50.95 -22.79
C ASP A 280 36.60 51.40 -22.11
N MET A 281 37.18 50.51 -21.30
CA MET A 281 38.34 50.83 -20.45
C MET A 281 39.63 50.99 -21.25
N GLU A 282 39.79 50.21 -22.33
CA GLU A 282 40.94 50.38 -23.23
C GLU A 282 40.90 51.72 -23.96
N SER A 283 39.71 52.11 -24.44
CA SER A 283 39.49 53.41 -25.05
C SER A 283 39.70 54.56 -24.06
N ALA A 284 39.18 54.46 -22.83
CA ALA A 284 39.31 55.52 -21.81
C ALA A 284 40.75 55.76 -21.36
N ALA A 285 41.57 54.71 -21.25
CA ALA A 285 42.99 54.83 -20.91
C ALA A 285 43.76 55.61 -21.98
N ASN A 286 43.48 55.36 -23.26
CA ASN A 286 44.13 56.04 -24.39
C ASN A 286 43.79 57.55 -24.43
N PHE A 287 42.53 57.93 -24.17
CA PHE A 287 42.11 59.33 -24.09
C PHE A 287 42.76 60.09 -22.93
N ALA A 288 42.96 59.45 -21.77
CA ALA A 288 43.61 60.07 -20.62
C ALA A 288 45.10 60.34 -20.87
N THR A 289 45.80 59.44 -21.58
CA THR A 289 47.20 59.63 -21.96
C THR A 289 47.40 60.70 -23.03
N GLU A 290 46.48 60.82 -24.00
CA GLU A 290 46.54 61.89 -25.00
C GLU A 290 46.26 63.27 -24.40
N ALA A 291 45.36 63.36 -23.42
CA ALA A 291 45.06 64.61 -22.72
C ALA A 291 46.17 65.08 -21.76
N GLN A 292 47.05 64.17 -21.29
CA GLN A 292 48.24 64.53 -20.51
C GLN A 292 49.47 64.85 -21.38
N ALA A 293 49.43 64.48 -22.66
CA ALA A 293 50.49 64.75 -23.64
C ALA A 293 50.28 66.06 -24.43
N ALA A 294 49.14 66.73 -24.25
CA ALA A 294 48.79 68.04 -24.80
C ALA A 294 48.89 69.14 -23.74
#